data_AF-A0A921GXA0-F1
#
_entry.id   AF-A0A921GXA0-F1
#
_cell.length_a   1.000
_cell.length_b   1.000
_cell.length_c   1.000
_cell.angle_alpha   90.00
_cell.angle_beta   90.00
_cell.angle_gamma   90.00
#
_symmetry.space_group_name_H-M   'P 1'
#
loop_
_entity.id
_entity.type
_entity.pdbx_description
1 polymer ?
#
loop_
_entity_poly.entity_id
_entity_poly.type
_entity_poly.pdbx_seq_one_letter_code
_entity_poly.pdbx_strand_id
1 'polypeptide(L)'
;FNNIIILTLITIVLIVLLMQSSDFQSVGLWEKIIIYSGLVIFQCYAIIIYQNFNFKQYDNFIVLNAFNFIIVLIFLVSTMLTMNYLEVAKYVKRMLYILSSTLIFLMVSFSFYNEIEQGYFYITYVIWVVLLLILLSQVELNRKWIIFAVNFVVTIICCTYICIMFYVDYTNDTRIGQLKYDYHHDPLATSYKVEKLPFEQFLQQPTPKNKKYEKLFKQYWNIPQDIKIKFVPYHSVKRDDDI
;
A
#
# COMPACT_ATOMS: atom_id res chain seq x y z
N PHE A 1 -8.38 6.96 0.97
CA PHE A 1 -9.10 7.21 2.23
C PHE A 1 -9.27 5.99 3.16
N ASN A 2 -8.92 4.76 2.76
CA ASN A 2 -9.06 3.56 3.62
C ASN A 2 -8.02 3.43 4.75
N ASN A 3 -7.05 4.35 4.82
CA ASN A 3 -5.92 4.32 5.76
C ASN A 3 -6.12 5.23 6.98
N ILE A 4 -7.35 5.70 7.23
CA ILE A 4 -7.62 6.70 8.27
C ILE A 4 -7.27 6.19 9.68
N ILE A 5 -7.48 4.89 9.94
CA ILE A 5 -7.16 4.25 11.21
C ILE A 5 -5.65 4.28 11.47
N ILE A 6 -4.84 3.94 10.47
CA ILE A 6 -3.39 3.94 10.67
C ILE A 6 -2.83 5.36 10.80
N LEU A 7 -3.39 6.31 10.05
CA LEU A 7 -3.00 7.72 10.11
C LEU A 7 -3.39 8.38 11.44
N THR A 8 -4.55 8.02 12.00
CA THR A 8 -4.94 8.48 13.34
C THR A 8 -4.03 7.91 14.42
N LEU A 9 -3.67 6.62 14.35
CA LEU A 9 -2.69 6.01 15.26
C LEU A 9 -1.33 6.71 15.20
N ILE A 10 -0.82 7.01 14.00
CA ILE A 10 0.43 7.76 13.82
C ILE A 10 0.32 9.13 14.50
N THR A 11 -0.76 9.88 14.26
CA THR A 11 -0.99 11.18 14.90
C THR A 11 -0.96 11.07 16.42
N ILE A 12 -1.67 10.10 17.01
CA ILE A 12 -1.69 9.90 18.46
C ILE A 12 -0.29 9.63 18.99
N VAL A 13 0.46 8.72 18.37
CA VAL A 13 1.82 8.37 18.80
C VAL A 13 2.76 9.57 18.68
N LEU A 14 2.68 10.34 17.59
CA LEU A 14 3.47 11.57 17.42
C LEU A 14 3.15 12.60 18.49
N ILE A 15 1.86 12.80 18.83
CA ILE A 15 1.45 13.71 19.90
C ILE A 15 2.02 13.26 21.25
N VAL A 16 1.93 11.97 21.58
CA VAL A 16 2.48 11.40 22.81
C VAL A 16 4.00 11.63 22.89
N LEU A 17 4.73 11.35 21.81
CA LEU A 17 6.18 11.57 21.76
C LEU A 17 6.55 13.05 21.85
N LEU A 18 5.77 13.94 21.22
CA LEU A 18 5.96 15.39 21.33
C LEU A 18 5.74 15.89 22.76
N MET A 19 4.75 15.36 23.47
CA MET A 19 4.52 15.72 24.88
C MET A 19 5.67 15.30 25.79
N GLN A 20 6.37 14.21 25.45
CA GLN A 20 7.53 13.70 26.19
C GLN A 20 8.84 14.47 25.87
N SER A 21 8.92 15.15 24.72
CA SER A 21 10.12 15.88 24.29
C SER A 21 10.33 17.18 25.07
N SER A 22 11.48 17.32 25.72
CA SER A 22 11.90 18.55 26.39
C SER A 22 12.18 19.68 25.41
N ASP A 23 12.75 19.36 24.25
CA ASP A 23 12.96 20.30 23.14
C ASP A 23 11.63 20.92 22.72
N PHE A 24 10.59 20.11 22.52
CA PHE A 24 9.27 20.61 22.12
C PHE A 24 8.56 21.38 23.24
N GLN A 25 8.76 21.02 24.50
CA GLN A 25 8.17 21.75 25.63
C GLN A 25 8.70 23.19 25.73
N SER A 26 9.95 23.44 25.33
CA SER A 26 10.54 24.79 25.32
C SER A 26 10.01 25.71 24.22
N VAL A 27 9.35 25.15 23.20
CA VAL A 27 8.87 25.88 22.02
C VAL A 27 7.67 26.79 22.36
N GLY A 28 7.59 27.92 21.66
CA GLY A 28 6.50 28.88 21.77
C GLY A 28 5.12 28.29 21.46
N LEU A 29 4.08 28.85 22.09
CA LEU A 29 2.71 28.33 22.00
C LEU A 29 2.16 28.31 20.55
N TRP A 30 2.53 29.30 19.73
CA TRP A 30 2.10 29.38 18.32
C TRP A 30 2.65 28.25 17.46
N GLU A 31 3.93 27.92 17.61
CA GLU A 31 4.55 26.80 16.89
C GLU A 31 3.91 25.46 17.29
N LYS A 32 3.61 25.28 18.58
CA LYS A 32 2.87 24.10 19.07
C LYS A 32 1.50 23.98 18.42
N ILE A 33 0.73 25.07 18.35
CA ILE A 33 -0.59 25.09 17.70
C ILE A 33 -0.47 24.72 16.22
N ILE A 34 0.52 25.27 15.50
CA ILE A 34 0.72 24.98 14.08
C ILE A 34 1.02 23.50 13.85
N ILE A 35 1.91 22.91 14.66
CA ILE A 35 2.27 21.49 14.52
C ILE A 35 1.10 20.59 14.88
N TYR A 36 0.42 20.81 16.01
CA TYR A 36 -0.72 20.00 16.39
C TYR A 36 -1.89 20.12 15.42
N SER A 37 -2.21 21.33 14.95
CA SER A 37 -3.29 21.53 13.97
C SER A 37 -2.98 20.82 12.65
N GLY A 38 -1.75 20.91 12.15
CA GLY A 38 -1.34 20.21 10.93
C GLY A 38 -1.32 18.69 11.06
N LEU A 39 -1.05 18.13 12.25
CA LEU A 39 -1.12 16.68 12.50
C LEU A 39 -2.56 16.14 12.58
N VAL A 40 -3.54 16.99 12.90
CA VAL A 40 -4.94 16.60 13.15
C VAL A 40 -5.87 16.98 11.99
N ILE A 41 -5.49 17.96 11.16
CA ILE A 41 -6.34 18.51 10.08
C ILE A 41 -6.82 17.43 9.11
N PHE A 42 -5.97 16.46 8.77
CA PHE A 42 -6.32 15.39 7.84
C PHE A 42 -7.42 14.48 8.39
N GLN A 43 -7.33 14.12 9.67
CA GLN A 43 -8.27 13.23 10.35
C GLN A 43 -9.62 13.93 10.51
N CYS A 44 -9.61 15.20 10.94
CA CYS A 44 -10.81 16.01 11.03
C CYS A 44 -11.48 16.15 9.66
N TYR A 45 -10.72 16.49 8.62
CA TYR A 45 -11.24 16.57 7.26
C TYR A 45 -11.85 15.25 6.80
N ALA A 46 -11.13 14.15 7.01
CA ALA A 46 -11.57 12.85 6.51
C ALA A 46 -12.84 12.32 7.22
N ILE A 47 -12.96 12.49 8.54
CA ILE A 47 -14.12 12.02 9.32
C ILE A 47 -15.31 12.98 9.17
N ILE A 48 -15.08 14.28 9.39
CA ILE A 48 -16.15 15.26 9.51
C ILE A 48 -16.70 15.65 8.14
N ILE A 49 -15.82 15.79 7.15
CA ILE A 49 -16.18 16.34 5.82
C ILE A 49 -16.23 15.22 4.79
N TYR A 50 -15.10 14.53 4.54
CA TYR A 50 -15.00 13.62 3.41
C TYR A 50 -15.97 12.42 3.48
N GLN A 51 -16.11 11.80 4.65
CA GLN A 51 -17.02 10.67 4.86
C GLN A 51 -18.49 11.10 4.92
N ASN A 52 -18.84 12.11 5.72
CA ASN A 52 -20.24 12.52 5.90
C ASN A 52 -20.89 13.07 4.62
N PHE A 53 -20.12 13.76 3.77
CA PHE A 53 -20.63 14.31 2.52
C PHE A 53 -20.50 13.32 1.34
N ASN A 54 -20.06 12.07 1.58
CA ASN A 54 -19.87 11.04 0.56
C ASN A 54 -19.10 11.53 -0.67
N PHE A 55 -18.05 12.33 -0.45
CA PHE A 55 -17.30 12.98 -1.53
C PHE A 55 -16.61 12.00 -2.50
N LYS A 56 -16.55 10.71 -2.14
CA LYS A 56 -16.18 9.61 -3.03
C LYS A 56 -17.02 9.53 -4.32
N GLN A 57 -18.27 10.01 -4.31
CA GLN A 57 -19.11 10.04 -5.52
C GLN A 57 -18.72 11.16 -6.50
N TYR A 58 -17.86 12.08 -6.06
CA TYR A 58 -17.48 13.29 -6.79
C TYR A 58 -15.98 13.31 -7.16
N ASP A 59 -15.34 12.13 -7.26
CA ASP A 59 -13.90 11.98 -7.55
C ASP A 59 -13.47 12.63 -8.90
N ASN A 60 -14.40 12.96 -9.80
CA ASN A 60 -14.11 13.67 -11.05
C ASN A 60 -13.93 15.19 -10.88
N PHE A 61 -14.24 15.75 -9.71
CA PHE A 61 -14.08 17.20 -9.46
C PHE A 61 -12.62 17.55 -9.16
N ILE A 62 -11.97 18.21 -10.11
CA ILE A 62 -10.55 18.65 -10.01
C ILE A 62 -10.30 19.47 -8.73
N VAL A 63 -11.22 20.37 -8.38
CA VAL A 63 -11.09 21.23 -7.19
C VAL A 63 -11.06 20.41 -5.90
N LEU A 64 -11.91 19.39 -5.79
CA LEU A 64 -11.96 18.50 -4.64
C LEU A 64 -10.67 17.69 -4.51
N ASN A 65 -10.14 17.18 -5.62
CA ASN A 65 -8.88 16.45 -5.65
C ASN A 65 -7.68 17.33 -5.29
N ALA A 66 -7.64 18.58 -5.76
CA ALA A 66 -6.63 19.55 -5.37
C ALA A 66 -6.69 19.86 -3.87
N PHE A 67 -7.89 20.01 -3.31
CA PHE A 67 -8.08 20.23 -1.88
C PHE A 67 -7.65 19.02 -1.05
N ASN A 68 -8.04 17.81 -1.45
CA ASN A 68 -7.57 16.55 -0.84
C ASN A 68 -6.04 16.47 -0.83
N PHE A 69 -5.41 16.81 -1.95
CA PHE A 69 -3.95 16.80 -2.09
C PHE A 69 -3.29 17.79 -1.12
N ILE A 70 -3.81 19.02 -1.01
CA ILE A 70 -3.28 20.04 -0.10
C ILE A 70 -3.38 19.57 1.36
N ILE A 71 -4.50 18.99 1.77
CA ILE A 71 -4.69 18.51 3.16
C ILE A 71 -3.69 17.40 3.50
N VAL A 72 -3.50 16.43 2.59
CA VAL A 72 -2.51 15.36 2.79
C VAL A 72 -1.09 15.93 2.84
N LEU A 73 -0.78 16.92 1.99
CA LEU A 73 0.53 17.57 1.98
C LEU A 73 0.81 18.30 3.30
N ILE A 74 -0.16 19.03 3.85
CA ILE A 74 -0.04 19.68 5.17
C ILE A 74 0.28 18.63 6.23
N PHE A 75 -0.46 17.51 6.26
CA PHE A 75 -0.23 16.44 7.22
C PHE A 75 1.19 15.84 7.11
N LEU A 76 1.67 15.58 5.90
CA LEU A 76 3.02 15.04 5.66
C LEU A 76 4.11 16.01 6.09
N VAL A 77 3.96 17.30 5.78
CA VAL A 77 4.91 18.35 6.19
C VAL A 77 4.93 18.48 7.71
N SER A 78 3.77 18.51 8.37
CA SER A 78 3.69 18.54 9.84
C SER A 78 4.31 17.31 10.49
N THR A 79 4.17 16.14 9.86
CA THR A 79 4.82 14.90 10.30
C THR A 79 6.35 15.01 10.21
N MET A 80 6.89 15.57 9.13
CA MET A 80 8.33 15.84 9.00
C MET A 80 8.86 16.90 9.97
N LEU A 81 8.11 17.97 10.22
CA LEU A 81 8.49 19.00 11.19
C LEU A 81 8.53 18.41 12.60
N THR A 82 7.56 17.58 12.95
CA THR A 82 7.51 16.87 14.23
C THR A 82 8.77 16.06 14.49
N MET A 83 9.34 15.41 13.47
CA MET A 83 10.56 14.59 13.60
C MET A 83 11.79 15.37 14.09
N ASN A 84 11.86 16.68 13.82
CA ASN A 84 12.96 17.50 14.31
C ASN A 84 12.97 17.56 15.84
N TYR A 85 11.79 17.66 16.44
CA TYR A 85 11.58 17.82 17.88
C TYR A 85 11.55 16.49 18.65
N LEU A 86 11.57 15.33 17.98
CA LEU A 86 11.60 14.03 18.67
C LEU A 86 12.95 13.79 19.34
N GLU A 87 12.99 13.35 20.60
CA GLU A 87 14.23 12.99 21.30
C GLU A 87 14.66 11.54 20.98
N VAL A 88 14.92 11.27 19.71
CA VAL A 88 15.28 9.92 19.22
C VAL A 88 16.66 9.92 18.58
N ALA A 89 17.28 8.74 18.51
CA ALA A 89 18.61 8.58 17.95
C ALA A 89 18.67 9.08 16.48
N LYS A 90 19.81 9.67 16.09
CA LYS A 90 20.00 10.29 14.75
C LYS A 90 19.68 9.34 13.59
N TYR A 91 20.01 8.05 13.72
CA TYR A 91 19.71 7.06 12.68
C TYR A 91 18.20 6.81 12.53
N VAL A 92 17.43 6.82 13.64
CA VAL A 92 15.97 6.69 13.63
C VAL A 92 15.34 7.91 12.98
N LYS A 93 15.77 9.13 13.35
CA LYS A 93 15.31 10.36 12.68
C LYS A 93 15.52 10.29 11.17
N ARG A 94 16.71 9.89 10.73
CA ARG A 94 17.03 9.75 9.31
C ARG A 94 16.11 8.75 8.61
N MET A 95 15.83 7.60 9.24
CA MET A 95 14.91 6.59 8.68
C MET A 95 13.50 7.14 8.55
N LEU A 96 12.99 7.83 9.58
CA LEU A 96 11.66 8.47 9.56
C LEU A 96 11.54 9.54 8.47
N TYR A 97 12.60 10.34 8.25
CA TYR A 97 12.66 11.30 7.14
C TYR A 97 12.60 10.61 5.77
N ILE A 98 13.38 9.55 5.57
CA ILE A 98 13.38 8.80 4.30
C ILE A 98 11.99 8.22 4.01
N LEU A 99 11.33 7.63 5.02
CA LEU A 99 9.98 7.07 4.88
C LEU A 99 8.93 8.16 4.59
N SER A 100 9.04 9.33 5.23
CA SER A 100 8.12 10.44 4.95
C SER A 100 8.35 11.06 3.56
N SER A 101 9.60 11.19 3.14
CA SER A 101 9.95 11.71 1.81
C SER A 101 9.48 10.77 0.69
N THR A 102 9.59 9.46 0.91
CA THR A 102 9.07 8.47 -0.06
C THR A 102 7.55 8.54 -0.18
N LEU A 103 6.81 8.82 0.90
CA LEU A 103 5.36 9.06 0.83
C LEU A 103 5.02 10.32 0.01
N ILE A 104 5.76 11.42 0.19
CA ILE A 104 5.57 12.63 -0.64
C ILE A 104 5.84 12.31 -2.12
N PHE A 105 6.93 11.60 -2.41
CA PHE A 105 7.29 11.22 -3.78
C PHE A 105 6.22 10.35 -4.44
N LEU A 106 5.70 9.34 -3.71
CA LEU A 106 4.62 8.48 -4.18
C LEU A 106 3.34 9.29 -4.43
N MET A 107 2.98 10.19 -3.52
CA MET A 107 1.80 11.05 -3.67
C MET A 107 1.89 11.92 -4.93
N VAL A 108 3.03 12.59 -5.14
CA VAL A 108 3.25 13.42 -6.34
C VAL A 108 3.21 12.58 -7.60
N SER A 109 3.82 11.39 -7.58
CA SER A 109 3.81 10.47 -8.70
C SER A 109 2.38 10.05 -9.06
N PHE A 110 1.54 9.73 -8.08
CA PHE A 110 0.14 9.34 -8.31
C PHE A 110 -0.72 10.45 -8.90
N SER A 111 -0.43 11.72 -8.60
CA SER A 111 -1.15 12.86 -9.20
C SER A 111 -1.00 12.95 -10.72
N PHE A 112 0.02 12.31 -11.32
CA PHE A 112 0.23 12.30 -12.77
C PHE A 112 -0.40 11.09 -13.48
N TYR A 113 -0.92 10.10 -12.74
CA TYR A 113 -1.55 8.91 -13.32
C TYR A 113 -3.08 9.04 -13.31
N ASN A 114 -3.71 8.86 -14.48
CA ASN A 114 -5.17 8.92 -14.63
C ASN A 114 -5.90 7.73 -13.98
N GLU A 115 -5.25 6.58 -13.88
CA GLU A 115 -5.77 5.38 -13.21
C GLU A 115 -4.78 4.93 -12.14
N ILE A 116 -5.20 5.02 -10.87
CA ILE A 116 -4.37 4.56 -9.75
C ILE A 116 -4.63 3.07 -9.53
N GLU A 117 -3.64 2.24 -9.82
CA GLU A 117 -3.72 0.80 -9.57
C GLU A 117 -3.75 0.48 -8.07
N GLN A 118 -4.46 -0.59 -7.69
CA GLN A 118 -4.63 -0.99 -6.29
C GLN A 118 -3.30 -1.35 -5.60
N GLY A 119 -2.30 -1.83 -6.36
CA GLY A 119 -0.95 -2.11 -5.85
C GLY A 119 -0.23 -0.88 -5.29
N TYR A 120 -0.49 0.30 -5.83
CA TYR A 120 0.09 1.56 -5.32
C TYR A 120 -0.45 1.92 -3.93
N PHE A 121 -1.75 1.70 -3.70
CA PHE A 121 -2.35 1.88 -2.38
C PHE A 121 -1.75 0.92 -1.34
N TYR A 122 -1.42 -0.31 -1.73
CA TYR A 122 -0.79 -1.29 -0.86
C TYR A 122 0.62 -0.84 -0.43
N ILE A 123 1.45 -0.36 -1.37
CA ILE A 123 2.80 0.14 -1.06
C ILE A 123 2.72 1.31 -0.07
N THR A 124 1.82 2.27 -0.31
CA THR A 124 1.63 3.41 0.61
C THR A 124 1.20 2.92 2.00
N TYR A 125 0.30 1.95 2.08
CA TYR A 125 -0.14 1.37 3.35
C TYR A 125 1.00 0.71 4.12
N VAL A 126 1.82 -0.10 3.45
CA VAL A 126 2.99 -0.75 4.07
C VAL A 126 3.96 0.28 4.65
N ILE A 127 4.25 1.37 3.92
CA ILE A 127 5.12 2.43 4.42
C ILE A 127 4.53 3.10 5.66
N TRP A 128 3.22 3.35 5.71
CA TRP A 128 2.55 3.86 6.91
C TRP A 128 2.67 2.92 8.10
N VAL A 129 2.52 1.60 7.89
CA VAL A 129 2.71 0.59 8.94
C VAL A 129 4.14 0.63 9.47
N VAL A 130 5.14 0.61 8.60
CA VAL A 130 6.55 0.64 9.00
C VAL A 130 6.86 1.92 9.79
N LEU A 131 6.36 3.08 9.34
CA LEU A 131 6.52 4.35 10.04
C LEU A 131 5.90 4.30 11.45
N LEU A 132 4.67 3.80 11.57
CA LEU A 132 3.99 3.64 12.87
C LEU A 132 4.78 2.73 13.82
N LEU A 133 5.29 1.60 13.33
CA LEU A 133 6.05 0.65 14.15
C LEU A 133 7.36 1.26 14.66
N ILE A 134 8.07 2.01 13.82
CA ILE A 134 9.27 2.74 14.24
C ILE A 134 8.89 3.75 15.32
N LEU A 135 7.86 4.56 15.14
CA LEU A 135 7.42 5.54 16.15
C LEU A 135 7.02 4.87 17.47
N LEU A 136 6.26 3.76 17.41
CA LEU A 136 5.88 2.99 18.59
C LEU A 136 7.09 2.45 19.35
N SER A 137 8.14 2.02 18.63
CA SER A 137 9.38 1.55 19.27
C SER A 137 10.13 2.64 20.06
N GLN A 138 9.83 3.92 19.80
CA GLN A 138 10.42 5.06 20.50
C GLN A 138 9.60 5.50 21.71
N VAL A 139 8.36 5.05 21.87
CA VAL A 139 7.56 5.35 23.05
C VAL A 139 8.12 4.58 24.23
N GLU A 140 8.48 5.27 25.32
CA GLU A 140 9.04 4.66 26.55
C GLU A 140 8.03 3.84 27.38
N LEU A 141 7.06 3.19 26.72
CA LEU A 141 6.18 2.22 27.35
C LEU A 141 6.90 0.88 27.44
N ASN A 142 7.13 0.40 28.67
CA ASN A 142 7.70 -0.90 29.04
C ASN A 142 8.44 -1.63 27.89
N ARG A 143 9.58 -1.02 27.50
CA ARG A 143 10.28 -1.12 26.20
C ARG A 143 10.47 -2.55 25.65
N LYS A 144 10.53 -3.55 26.54
CA LYS A 144 10.69 -4.96 26.17
C LYS A 144 9.44 -5.55 25.51
N TRP A 145 8.25 -5.26 26.04
CA TRP A 145 6.99 -5.82 25.53
C TRP A 145 6.60 -5.21 24.19
N ILE A 146 6.82 -3.91 23.99
CA ILE A 146 6.52 -3.24 22.72
C ILE A 146 7.47 -3.68 21.62
N ILE A 147 8.78 -3.74 21.87
CA ILE A 147 9.74 -4.24 20.87
C ILE A 147 9.43 -5.69 20.51
N PHE A 148 9.11 -6.53 21.50
CA PHE A 148 8.69 -7.91 21.25
C PHE A 148 7.42 -7.97 20.40
N ALA A 149 6.38 -7.20 20.75
CA ALA A 149 5.12 -7.16 20.01
C ALA A 149 5.31 -6.66 18.57
N VAL A 150 6.09 -5.60 18.37
CA VAL A 150 6.41 -5.06 17.04
C VAL A 150 7.14 -6.10 16.20
N ASN A 151 8.20 -6.71 16.73
CA ASN A 151 8.94 -7.75 16.02
C ASN A 151 8.04 -8.94 15.69
N PHE A 152 7.19 -9.37 16.63
CA PHE A 152 6.24 -10.45 16.42
C PHE A 152 5.24 -10.14 15.30
N VAL A 153 4.65 -8.93 15.30
CA VAL A 153 3.73 -8.48 14.25
C VAL A 153 4.43 -8.38 12.90
N VAL A 154 5.62 -7.80 12.84
CA VAL A 154 6.41 -7.71 11.59
C VAL A 154 6.73 -9.10 11.06
N THR A 155 7.16 -10.02 11.92
CA THR A 155 7.43 -11.40 11.53
C THR A 155 6.17 -12.07 10.99
N ILE A 156 5.01 -11.92 11.64
CA ILE A 156 3.74 -12.48 11.14
C ILE A 156 3.40 -11.91 9.78
N ILE A 157 3.51 -10.59 9.58
CA ILE A 157 3.21 -9.95 8.29
C ILE A 157 4.15 -10.45 7.20
N CYS A 158 5.45 -10.54 7.49
CA CYS A 158 6.45 -11.07 6.55
C CYS A 158 6.17 -12.53 6.20
N CYS A 159 5.90 -13.39 7.19
CA CYS A 159 5.54 -14.79 6.96
C CYS A 159 4.26 -14.90 6.12
N THR A 160 3.23 -14.13 6.45
CA THR A 160 1.96 -14.11 5.71
C THR A 160 2.18 -13.68 4.26
N TYR A 161 2.98 -12.64 4.03
CA TYR A 161 3.31 -12.16 2.69
C TYR A 161 4.08 -13.21 1.88
N ILE A 162 5.09 -13.87 2.48
CA ILE A 162 5.83 -14.95 1.84
C ILE A 162 4.88 -16.10 1.48
N CYS A 163 3.99 -16.50 2.38
CA CYS A 163 3.00 -17.54 2.11
C CYS A 163 2.05 -17.16 0.96
N ILE A 164 1.56 -15.92 0.92
CA ILE A 164 0.70 -15.43 -0.17
C ILE A 164 1.46 -15.45 -1.50
N MET A 165 2.69 -14.93 -1.54
CA MET A 165 3.49 -14.90 -2.75
C MET A 165 3.85 -16.31 -3.24
N PHE A 166 4.18 -17.21 -2.31
CA PHE A 166 4.42 -18.61 -2.65
C PHE A 166 3.17 -19.30 -3.22
N TYR A 167 1.99 -19.03 -2.63
CA TYR A 167 0.73 -19.56 -3.15
C TYR A 167 0.39 -19.03 -4.55
N VAL A 168 0.62 -17.74 -4.78
CA VAL A 168 0.45 -17.09 -6.08
C VAL A 168 1.39 -17.71 -7.11
N ASP A 169 2.66 -17.92 -6.76
CA ASP A 169 3.67 -18.51 -7.63
C ASP A 169 3.33 -19.96 -8.00
N TYR A 170 3.00 -20.78 -7.00
CA TYR A 170 2.54 -22.15 -7.20
C TYR A 170 1.29 -22.23 -8.10
N THR A 171 0.31 -21.34 -7.87
CA THR A 171 -0.90 -21.28 -8.70
C THR A 171 -0.57 -20.85 -10.13
N ASN A 172 0.40 -19.95 -10.29
CA ASN A 172 0.86 -19.49 -11.58
C ASN A 172 1.55 -20.62 -12.38
N ASP A 173 2.45 -21.36 -11.76
CA ASP A 173 3.12 -22.49 -12.41
C ASP A 173 2.11 -23.58 -12.80
N THR A 174 1.14 -23.87 -11.91
CA THR A 174 0.09 -24.85 -12.17
C THR A 174 -0.76 -24.46 -13.39
N ARG A 175 -1.24 -23.20 -13.48
CA ARG A 175 -2.06 -22.77 -14.62
C ARG A 175 -1.27 -22.73 -15.94
N ILE A 176 0.03 -22.41 -15.90
CA ILE A 176 0.89 -22.42 -17.09
C ILE A 176 1.15 -23.86 -17.54
N GLY A 177 1.38 -24.77 -16.59
CA GLY A 177 1.50 -26.20 -16.86
C GLY A 177 0.24 -26.77 -17.52
N GLN A 178 -0.94 -26.41 -17.01
CA GLN A 178 -2.23 -26.80 -17.59
C GLN A 178 -2.44 -26.23 -18.99
N LEU A 179 -2.17 -24.93 -19.18
CA LEU A 179 -2.22 -24.33 -20.52
C LEU A 179 -1.29 -25.07 -21.51
N LYS A 180 -0.10 -25.47 -21.06
CA LYS A 180 0.83 -26.26 -21.87
C LYS A 180 0.29 -27.63 -22.22
N TYR A 181 -0.32 -28.30 -21.25
CA TYR A 181 -0.97 -29.59 -21.44
C TYR A 181 -2.12 -29.49 -22.44
N ASP A 182 -3.00 -28.50 -22.28
CA ASP A 182 -4.21 -28.31 -23.09
C ASP A 182 -3.86 -28.08 -24.56
N TYR A 183 -2.86 -27.25 -24.89
CA TYR A 183 -2.50 -27.01 -26.29
C TYR A 183 -1.82 -28.21 -26.95
N HIS A 184 -1.16 -29.05 -26.16
CA HIS A 184 -0.56 -30.28 -26.66
C HIS A 184 -1.62 -31.37 -26.92
N HIS A 185 -2.73 -31.38 -26.16
CA HIS A 185 -3.80 -32.38 -26.28
C HIS A 185 -4.94 -31.98 -27.21
N ASP A 186 -5.28 -30.69 -27.33
CA ASP A 186 -6.31 -30.20 -28.25
C ASP A 186 -5.79 -29.03 -29.13
N PRO A 187 -4.88 -29.31 -30.08
CA PRO A 187 -4.25 -28.27 -30.90
C PRO A 187 -5.22 -27.53 -31.84
N LEU A 188 -6.45 -28.02 -32.03
CA LEU A 188 -7.47 -27.43 -32.90
C LEU A 188 -8.37 -26.43 -32.15
N ALA A 189 -8.20 -26.28 -30.83
CA ALA A 189 -8.96 -25.33 -30.04
C ALA A 189 -8.74 -23.90 -30.52
N THR A 190 -9.84 -23.17 -30.74
CA THR A 190 -9.81 -21.79 -31.25
C THR A 190 -9.34 -20.77 -30.21
N SER A 191 -9.42 -21.14 -28.91
CA SER A 191 -8.91 -20.36 -27.80
C SER A 191 -8.79 -21.20 -26.52
N TYR A 192 -7.73 -21.00 -25.75
CA TYR A 192 -7.50 -21.65 -24.46
C TYR A 192 -7.85 -20.71 -23.31
N LYS A 193 -8.52 -21.23 -22.28
CA LYS A 193 -8.92 -20.45 -21.12
C LYS A 193 -7.85 -20.55 -20.05
N VAL A 194 -7.42 -19.41 -19.52
CA VAL A 194 -6.44 -19.34 -18.43
C VAL A 194 -7.06 -18.58 -17.28
N GLU A 195 -7.03 -19.13 -16.08
CA GLU A 195 -7.52 -18.43 -14.91
C GLU A 195 -6.59 -17.27 -14.52
N LYS A 196 -7.19 -16.16 -14.12
CA LYS A 196 -6.49 -15.05 -13.46
C LYS A 196 -5.93 -15.51 -12.11
N LEU A 197 -4.82 -14.91 -11.69
CA LEU A 197 -4.22 -15.26 -10.40
C LEU A 197 -5.09 -14.80 -9.22
N PRO A 198 -5.06 -15.54 -8.10
CA PRO A 198 -5.62 -15.05 -6.86
C PRO A 198 -4.91 -13.76 -6.46
N PHE A 199 -5.64 -12.80 -5.89
CA PHE A 199 -5.10 -11.51 -5.43
C PHE A 199 -4.41 -10.68 -6.52
N GLU A 200 -4.64 -10.96 -7.80
CA GLU A 200 -4.01 -10.25 -8.94
C GLU A 200 -4.13 -8.73 -8.88
N GLN A 201 -5.22 -8.23 -8.31
CA GLN A 201 -5.44 -6.80 -8.11
C GLN A 201 -4.38 -6.14 -7.20
N PHE A 202 -3.76 -6.90 -6.30
CA PHE A 202 -2.68 -6.45 -5.42
C PHE A 202 -1.28 -6.76 -5.99
N LEU A 203 -1.21 -7.50 -7.09
CA LEU A 203 0.02 -7.80 -7.82
C LEU A 203 0.19 -6.79 -8.97
N GLN A 204 1.42 -6.59 -9.45
CA GLN A 204 1.69 -5.74 -10.63
C GLN A 204 1.24 -6.43 -11.94
N GLN A 205 -0.07 -6.69 -12.06
CA GLN A 205 -0.76 -7.15 -13.27
C GLN A 205 -0.07 -8.30 -14.03
N PRO A 206 0.06 -9.47 -13.39
CA PRO A 206 0.63 -10.67 -14.02
C PRO A 206 -0.15 -11.16 -15.25
N THR A 207 -1.44 -10.81 -15.38
CA THR A 207 -2.23 -11.07 -16.60
C THR A 207 -2.11 -9.94 -17.61
N PRO A 208 -1.71 -10.23 -18.86
CA PRO A 208 -1.55 -9.22 -19.89
C PRO A 208 -2.89 -8.58 -20.29
N LYS A 209 -2.95 -7.24 -20.22
CA LYS A 209 -4.15 -6.47 -20.60
C LYS A 209 -4.27 -6.19 -22.10
N ASN A 210 -3.14 -6.13 -22.80
CA ASN A 210 -3.07 -5.74 -24.21
C ASN A 210 -2.26 -6.76 -25.02
N LYS A 211 -2.48 -6.81 -26.34
CA LYS A 211 -1.77 -7.71 -27.27
C LYS A 211 -0.23 -7.65 -27.15
N LYS A 212 0.33 -6.47 -26.85
CA LYS A 212 1.76 -6.30 -26.62
C LYS A 212 2.25 -7.10 -25.41
N TYR A 213 1.55 -6.99 -24.28
CA TYR A 213 1.88 -7.72 -23.06
C TYR A 213 1.57 -9.22 -23.20
N GLU A 214 0.55 -9.58 -23.97
CA GLU A 214 0.23 -10.98 -24.28
C GLU A 214 1.37 -11.65 -25.05
N LYS A 215 1.96 -10.96 -26.03
CA LYS A 215 3.14 -11.43 -26.76
C LYS A 215 4.33 -11.68 -25.83
N LEU A 216 4.60 -10.75 -24.92
CA LEU A 216 5.68 -10.85 -23.92
C LEU A 216 5.44 -11.99 -22.95
N PHE A 217 4.20 -12.16 -22.47
CA PHE A 217 3.79 -13.26 -21.60
C PHE A 217 4.02 -14.61 -22.28
N LYS A 218 3.58 -14.76 -23.53
CA LYS A 218 3.81 -15.98 -24.31
C LYS A 218 5.29 -16.25 -24.52
N GLN A 219 6.09 -15.22 -24.81
CA GLN A 219 7.53 -15.36 -24.96
C GLN A 219 8.21 -15.80 -23.65
N TYR A 220 7.84 -15.21 -22.52
CA TYR A 220 8.42 -15.55 -21.22
C TYR A 220 8.14 -17.01 -20.82
N TRP A 221 6.92 -17.49 -21.06
CA TRP A 221 6.51 -18.85 -20.71
C TRP A 221 6.76 -19.90 -21.81
N ASN A 222 7.38 -19.50 -22.94
CA ASN A 222 7.59 -20.33 -24.13
C ASN A 222 6.28 -20.93 -24.70
N ILE A 223 5.23 -20.12 -24.79
CA ILE A 223 3.94 -20.46 -25.39
C ILE A 223 3.95 -20.02 -26.87
N PRO A 224 3.45 -20.86 -27.81
CA PRO A 224 3.30 -20.48 -29.21
C PRO A 224 2.45 -19.21 -29.41
N GLN A 225 2.87 -18.35 -30.34
CA GLN A 225 2.28 -17.01 -30.53
C GLN A 225 0.92 -17.02 -31.26
N ASP A 226 0.69 -18.06 -32.05
CA ASP A 226 -0.51 -18.35 -32.84
C ASP A 226 -1.71 -18.78 -31.98
N ILE A 227 -1.45 -19.31 -30.78
CA ILE A 227 -2.49 -19.71 -29.83
C ILE A 227 -3.21 -18.49 -29.26
N LYS A 228 -4.54 -18.48 -29.28
CA LYS A 228 -5.35 -17.43 -28.62
C LYS A 228 -5.62 -17.78 -27.16
N ILE A 229 -5.29 -16.87 -26.24
CA ILE A 229 -5.51 -17.06 -24.79
C ILE A 229 -6.65 -16.16 -24.31
N LYS A 230 -7.59 -16.71 -23.55
CA LYS A 230 -8.67 -15.96 -22.90
C LYS A 230 -8.53 -16.05 -21.39
N PHE A 231 -8.27 -14.92 -20.75
CA PHE A 231 -8.17 -14.85 -19.29
C PHE A 231 -9.55 -14.76 -18.64
N VAL A 232 -9.86 -15.72 -17.76
CA VAL A 232 -11.14 -15.84 -17.06
C VAL A 232 -10.95 -15.63 -15.54
N PRO A 233 -12.00 -15.25 -14.79
CA PRO A 233 -11.89 -15.09 -13.34
C PRO A 233 -11.32 -16.34 -12.65
N TYR A 234 -10.65 -16.16 -11.52
CA TYR A 234 -10.16 -17.26 -10.70
C TYR A 234 -11.32 -18.17 -10.25
N HIS A 235 -11.14 -19.50 -10.27
CA HIS A 235 -12.18 -20.52 -9.98
C HIS A 235 -13.38 -20.52 -10.94
N SER A 236 -13.22 -20.05 -12.18
CA SER A 236 -14.30 -20.08 -13.18
C SER A 236 -14.21 -21.26 -14.15
N VAL A 237 -13.09 -22.00 -14.13
CA VAL A 237 -12.88 -23.23 -14.88
C VAL A 237 -12.95 -24.39 -13.91
N LYS A 238 -13.98 -25.24 -14.04
CA LYS A 238 -14.00 -26.52 -13.33
C LYS A 238 -12.89 -27.38 -13.88
N ARG A 239 -12.00 -27.88 -13.01
CA ARG A 239 -10.97 -28.85 -13.38
C ARG A 239 -11.51 -30.25 -13.10
N ASP A 240 -11.14 -31.21 -13.95
CA ASP A 240 -11.58 -32.60 -13.81
C ASP A 240 -11.08 -33.28 -12.53
N ASP A 241 -10.15 -32.63 -11.81
CA ASP A 241 -9.63 -33.05 -10.50
C ASP A 241 -10.59 -32.73 -9.32
N ASP A 242 -11.70 -32.03 -9.56
CA ASP A 242 -12.71 -31.65 -8.56
C ASP A 242 -13.88 -32.67 -8.44
N ILE A 243 -13.68 -33.93 -8.86
CA ILE A 243 -14.62 -35.06 -8.71
C ILE A 243 -13.99 -36.20 -7.92
#